data_AF-D4H151-F1
#
_entry.id   AF-D4H151-F1
#
_cell.length_a   1.000
_cell.length_b   1.000
_cell.length_c   1.000
_cell.angle_alpha   90.00
_cell.angle_beta   90.00
_cell.angle_gamma   90.00
#
_symmetry.space_group_name_H-M   'P 1'
#
loop_
_entity.id
_entity.type
_entity.pdbx_description
1 polymer ?
#
loop_
_entity_poly.entity_id
_entity_poly.type
_entity_poly.pdbx_seq_one_letter_code
_entity_poly.pdbx_strand_id
1 'polypeptide(L)'
;MKLKINDIAKLFDCTTEAIRYYEKEGILVPERDPENNYRYYTVQHLKLLAKCAFLRSADFSVKEITEIMTEGTINNIGQRMADKELELVKESERLLRISQTLANCRKKIESIPSKLNTFTVTENPEFIYLINQHNKNIYQNYALSELISKWLKNFPEVKLCVLVKQEDLIQKDSLSRYHGYGVQASLVDVQKFEQAGLSKRLKPRKCLYTIQAFTITKESRLASTRLMMDYIKQNNYIVNGDMFGTQLFIDQEYFLDPDIPKGNLYYEYWIPIE
;
A
#
# COMPACT_ATOMS: atom_id res chain seq x y z
N MET A 1 1.89 16.43 48.99
CA MET A 1 3.04 15.96 48.18
C MET A 1 3.36 17.04 47.16
N LYS A 2 4.61 17.54 47.13
CA LYS A 2 5.10 18.54 46.16
C LYS A 2 6.09 17.83 45.23
N LEU A 3 5.85 17.86 43.92
CA LEU A 3 6.71 17.25 42.91
C LEU A 3 7.38 18.33 42.06
N LYS A 4 8.65 18.15 41.68
CA LYS A 4 9.33 19.03 40.71
C LYS A 4 9.02 18.58 39.28
N ILE A 5 9.37 19.43 38.32
CA ILE A 5 9.11 19.16 36.88
C ILE A 5 9.77 17.85 36.42
N ASN A 6 10.97 17.55 36.90
CA ASN A 6 11.68 16.32 36.57
C ASN A 6 10.96 15.08 37.14
N ASP A 7 10.32 15.20 38.31
CA ASP A 7 9.62 14.09 38.94
C ASP A 7 8.36 13.73 38.14
N ILE A 8 7.58 14.73 37.73
CA ILE A 8 6.38 14.48 36.91
C ILE A 8 6.71 14.09 35.48
N ALA A 9 7.78 14.63 34.89
CA ALA A 9 8.24 14.23 33.57
C ALA A 9 8.63 12.75 33.54
N LYS A 10 9.37 12.30 34.57
CA LYS A 10 9.72 10.89 34.78
C LYS A 10 8.49 10.01 35.03
N LEU A 11 7.52 10.49 35.81
CA LEU A 11 6.31 9.73 36.13
C LEU A 11 5.42 9.45 34.91
N PHE A 12 5.31 10.42 34.00
CA PHE A 12 4.47 10.33 32.81
C PHE A 12 5.22 9.92 31.53
N ASP A 13 6.49 9.49 31.67
CA ASP A 13 7.38 9.14 30.57
C ASP A 13 7.33 10.17 29.42
N CYS A 14 7.64 11.41 29.77
CA CYS A 14 7.66 12.53 28.83
C CYS A 14 8.83 13.47 29.12
N THR A 15 9.11 14.35 28.16
CA THR A 15 10.18 15.35 28.31
C THR A 15 9.71 16.50 29.20
N THR A 16 10.65 17.18 29.85
CA THR A 16 10.32 18.40 30.59
C THR A 16 9.77 19.50 29.68
N GLU A 17 10.15 19.48 28.41
CA GLU A 17 9.64 20.34 27.34
C GLU A 17 8.15 20.11 27.09
N ALA A 18 7.67 18.85 27.11
CA ALA A 18 6.25 18.55 26.98
C ALA A 18 5.44 19.11 28.17
N ILE A 19 5.98 19.02 29.38
CA ILE A 19 5.36 19.64 30.57
C ILE A 19 5.33 21.16 30.43
N ARG A 20 6.45 21.79 30.04
CA ARG A 20 6.52 23.25 29.80
C ARG A 20 5.57 23.70 28.69
N TYR A 21 5.36 22.86 27.68
CA TYR A 21 4.38 23.13 26.63
C TYR A 21 2.97 23.17 27.23
N TYR A 22 2.59 22.19 28.05
CA TYR A 22 1.29 22.22 28.75
C TYR A 22 1.13 23.42 29.69
N GLU A 23 2.23 23.90 30.30
CA GLU A 23 2.18 25.18 31.04
C GLU A 23 1.89 26.37 30.14
N LYS A 24 2.59 26.45 29.00
CA LYS A 24 2.43 27.54 28.02
C LYS A 24 1.00 27.59 27.47
N GLU A 25 0.42 26.43 27.18
CA GLU A 25 -0.96 26.30 26.68
C GLU A 25 -2.02 26.45 27.79
N GLY A 26 -1.61 26.72 29.03
CA GLY A 26 -2.51 26.96 30.16
C GLY A 26 -3.19 25.70 30.73
N ILE A 27 -2.79 24.51 30.27
CA ILE A 27 -3.31 23.22 30.77
C ILE A 27 -2.78 22.93 32.17
N LEU A 28 -1.55 23.35 32.48
CA LEU A 28 -0.93 23.20 33.80
C LEU A 28 -0.51 24.57 34.33
N VAL A 29 -0.87 24.87 35.58
CA VAL A 29 -0.47 26.12 36.24
C VAL A 29 0.33 25.76 37.49
N PRO A 30 1.67 25.70 37.42
CA PRO A 30 2.48 25.24 38.55
C PRO A 30 2.30 26.15 39.77
N GLU A 31 2.29 25.55 40.95
CA GLU A 31 2.33 26.29 42.19
C GLU A 31 3.77 26.70 42.50
N ARG A 32 3.95 27.82 43.20
CA ARG A 32 5.28 28.32 43.62
C ARG A 32 5.40 28.26 45.12
N ASP A 33 6.56 27.80 45.58
CA ASP A 33 6.82 27.70 47.01
C ASP A 33 6.97 29.09 47.62
N PRO A 34 6.23 29.44 48.68
CA PRO A 34 6.36 30.75 49.32
C PRO A 34 7.77 31.03 49.86
N GLU A 35 8.53 29.99 50.25
CA GLU A 35 9.82 30.16 50.92
C GLU A 35 10.99 30.32 49.94
N ASN A 36 10.94 29.65 48.79
CA ASN A 36 12.07 29.60 47.85
C ASN A 36 11.67 29.85 46.39
N ASN A 37 10.39 30.14 46.13
CA ASN A 37 9.84 30.48 44.82
C ASN A 37 10.03 29.40 43.72
N TYR A 38 10.41 28.17 44.10
CA TYR A 38 10.52 27.05 43.17
C TYR A 38 9.14 26.55 42.75
N ARG A 39 9.05 26.09 41.49
CA ARG A 39 7.83 25.48 40.95
C ARG A 39 7.64 24.08 41.50
N TYR A 40 6.41 23.76 41.86
CA TYR A 40 6.01 22.39 42.20
C TYR A 40 4.62 22.07 41.65
N TYR A 41 4.38 20.77 41.49
CA TYR A 41 3.15 20.20 40.99
C TYR A 41 2.51 19.36 42.09
N THR A 42 1.19 19.39 42.10
CA THR A 42 0.34 18.76 43.11
C THR A 42 -0.42 17.59 42.50
N VAL A 43 -1.15 16.85 43.34
CA VAL A 43 -1.94 15.70 42.88
C VAL A 43 -2.98 16.10 41.83
N GLN A 44 -3.50 17.33 41.85
CA GLN A 44 -4.43 17.80 40.82
C GLN A 44 -3.76 17.95 39.46
N HIS A 45 -2.51 18.44 39.43
CA HIS A 45 -1.71 18.48 38.20
C HIS A 45 -1.45 17.09 37.63
N LEU A 46 -1.27 16.08 38.49
CA LEU A 46 -1.13 14.69 38.04
C LEU A 46 -2.41 14.19 37.34
N LYS A 47 -3.61 14.57 37.80
CA LYS A 47 -4.85 14.19 37.13
C LYS A 47 -4.97 14.81 35.74
N LEU A 48 -4.58 16.08 35.59
CA LEU A 48 -4.56 16.76 34.29
C LEU A 48 -3.55 16.11 33.35
N LEU A 49 -2.34 15.83 33.83
CA LEU A 49 -1.32 15.12 33.07
C LEU A 49 -1.74 13.70 32.68
N ALA A 50 -2.43 12.98 33.56
CA ALA A 50 -2.97 11.66 33.26
C ALA A 50 -4.02 11.74 32.13
N LYS A 51 -4.88 12.76 32.12
CA LYS A 51 -5.84 12.98 31.04
C LYS A 51 -5.13 13.32 29.72
N CYS A 52 -4.11 14.18 29.73
CA CYS A 52 -3.29 14.45 28.54
C CYS A 52 -2.59 13.19 28.02
N ALA A 53 -2.02 12.37 28.93
CA ALA A 53 -1.36 11.12 28.58
C ALA A 53 -2.33 10.11 27.96
N PHE A 54 -3.56 10.01 28.50
CA PHE A 54 -4.62 9.18 27.94
C PHE A 54 -4.96 9.60 26.50
N LEU A 55 -5.23 10.89 26.27
CA LEU A 55 -5.55 11.39 24.93
C LEU A 55 -4.38 11.18 23.96
N ARG A 56 -3.14 11.42 24.39
CA ARG A 56 -1.95 11.14 23.59
C ARG A 56 -1.83 9.66 23.23
N SER A 57 -2.16 8.74 24.14
CA SER A 57 -2.14 7.30 23.87
C SER A 57 -3.22 6.85 22.87
N ALA A 58 -4.27 7.64 22.71
CA ALA A 58 -5.31 7.47 21.69
C ALA A 58 -5.00 8.23 20.38
N ASP A 59 -3.73 8.62 20.18
CA ASP A 59 -3.22 9.27 18.97
C ASP A 59 -3.84 10.65 18.66
N PHE A 60 -4.35 11.34 19.68
CA PHE A 60 -4.68 12.76 19.55
C PHE A 60 -3.40 13.59 19.43
N SER A 61 -3.38 14.50 18.46
CA SER A 61 -2.31 15.48 18.32
C SER A 61 -2.27 16.42 19.52
N VAL A 62 -1.09 17.00 19.77
CA VAL A 62 -0.91 17.95 20.88
C VAL A 62 -1.90 19.13 20.80
N LYS A 63 -2.22 19.59 19.58
CA LYS A 63 -3.21 20.64 19.35
C LYS A 63 -4.62 20.20 19.77
N GLU A 64 -5.06 19.02 19.38
CA GLU A 64 -6.36 18.48 19.77
C GLU A 64 -6.46 18.25 21.28
N ILE A 65 -5.37 17.81 21.92
CA ILE A 65 -5.29 17.67 23.37
C ILE A 65 -5.51 19.04 24.02
N THR A 66 -4.83 20.09 23.56
CA THR A 66 -5.02 21.45 24.09
C THR A 66 -6.47 21.88 23.95
N GLU A 67 -7.07 21.78 22.76
CA GLU A 67 -8.47 22.13 22.52
C GLU A 67 -9.44 21.36 23.45
N ILE A 68 -9.24 20.06 23.64
CA ILE A 68 -10.06 19.22 24.53
C ILE A 68 -9.89 19.64 26.00
N MET A 69 -8.69 20.06 26.40
CA MET A 69 -8.37 20.40 27.78
C MET A 69 -8.81 21.82 28.17
N THR A 70 -8.85 22.76 27.22
CA THR A 70 -9.20 24.17 27.48
C THR A 70 -10.63 24.54 27.08
N GLU A 71 -11.15 23.98 25.98
CA GLU A 71 -12.43 24.35 25.35
C GLU A 71 -13.45 23.19 25.34
N GLY A 72 -13.07 22.05 25.92
CA GLY A 72 -13.88 20.84 25.96
C GLY A 72 -15.16 21.00 26.81
N THR A 73 -16.29 20.65 26.21
CA THR A 73 -17.59 20.46 26.88
C THR A 73 -17.96 18.98 26.83
N ILE A 74 -18.86 18.53 27.71
CA ILE A 74 -19.29 17.11 27.75
C ILE A 74 -19.76 16.64 26.35
N ASN A 75 -20.52 17.47 25.64
CA ASN A 75 -21.06 17.13 24.32
C ASN A 75 -19.99 17.15 23.21
N ASN A 76 -19.06 18.12 23.21
CA ASN A 76 -18.04 18.20 22.15
C ASN A 76 -16.92 17.15 22.32
N ILE A 77 -16.59 16.76 23.56
CA ILE A 77 -15.57 15.74 23.83
C ILE A 77 -16.09 14.37 23.39
N GLY A 78 -17.37 14.06 23.68
CA GLY A 78 -17.98 12.81 23.24
C GLY A 78 -17.93 12.64 21.73
N GLN A 79 -18.27 13.69 20.98
CA GLN A 79 -18.19 13.68 19.51
C GLN A 79 -16.73 13.51 19.02
N ARG A 80 -15.78 14.28 19.57
CA ARG A 80 -14.36 14.17 19.20
C ARG A 80 -13.81 12.77 19.48
N MET A 81 -14.24 12.13 20.58
CA MET A 81 -13.88 10.74 20.89
C MET A 81 -14.48 9.76 19.89
N ALA A 82 -15.76 9.93 19.50
CA ALA A 82 -16.40 9.09 18.50
C ALA A 82 -15.75 9.23 17.10
N ASP A 83 -15.38 10.46 16.71
CA ASP A 83 -14.67 10.71 15.45
C ASP A 83 -13.29 10.03 15.44
N LYS A 84 -12.57 10.11 16.56
CA LYS A 84 -11.27 9.45 16.74
C LYS A 84 -11.38 7.93 16.77
N GLU A 85 -12.40 7.40 17.44
CA GLU A 85 -12.71 5.97 17.43
C GLU A 85 -12.93 5.47 15.99
N LEU A 86 -13.73 6.18 15.20
CA LEU A 86 -13.96 5.84 13.80
C LEU A 86 -12.69 5.93 12.95
N GLU A 87 -11.84 6.94 13.19
CA GLU A 87 -10.52 7.06 12.54
C GLU A 87 -9.64 5.84 12.84
N LEU A 88 -9.52 5.47 14.12
CA LEU A 88 -8.71 4.33 14.56
C LEU A 88 -9.23 2.99 14.03
N VAL A 89 -10.55 2.80 13.97
CA VAL A 89 -11.16 1.60 13.35
C VAL A 89 -10.80 1.52 11.87
N LYS A 90 -10.95 2.62 11.11
CA LYS A 90 -10.58 2.66 9.69
C LYS A 90 -9.09 2.37 9.47
N GLU A 91 -8.23 2.89 10.34
CA GLU A 91 -6.79 2.66 10.28
C GLU A 91 -6.45 1.20 10.62
N SER A 92 -7.10 0.61 11.64
CA SER A 92 -6.96 -0.80 11.97
C SER A 92 -7.32 -1.72 10.81
N GLU A 93 -8.47 -1.46 10.17
CA GLU A 93 -8.90 -2.19 8.97
C GLU A 93 -7.89 -2.03 7.82
N ARG A 94 -7.33 -0.83 7.64
CA ARG A 94 -6.30 -0.55 6.62
C ARG A 94 -5.03 -1.36 6.89
N LEU A 95 -4.53 -1.35 8.12
CA LEU A 95 -3.34 -2.11 8.52
C LEU A 95 -3.56 -3.62 8.36
N LEU A 96 -4.75 -4.12 8.67
CA LEU A 96 -5.11 -5.52 8.45
C LEU A 96 -5.07 -5.90 6.97
N ARG A 97 -5.66 -5.07 6.09
CA ARG A 97 -5.61 -5.28 4.62
C ARG A 97 -4.17 -5.29 4.08
N ILE A 98 -3.34 -4.36 4.54
CA ILE A 98 -1.93 -4.29 4.17
C ILE A 98 -1.19 -5.55 4.62
N SER A 99 -1.38 -5.97 5.87
CA SER A 99 -0.77 -7.19 6.43
C SER A 99 -1.13 -8.43 5.61
N GLN A 100 -2.41 -8.59 5.26
CA GLN A 100 -2.88 -9.68 4.40
C GLN A 100 -2.27 -9.61 2.99
N THR A 101 -2.19 -8.42 2.40
CA THR A 101 -1.55 -8.21 1.10
C THR A 101 -0.08 -8.59 1.12
N LEU A 102 0.65 -8.20 2.17
CA LEU A 102 2.05 -8.59 2.37
C LEU A 102 2.21 -10.10 2.55
N ALA A 103 1.34 -10.74 3.32
CA ALA A 103 1.34 -12.20 3.48
C ALA A 103 1.13 -12.91 2.13
N ASN A 104 0.24 -12.41 1.28
CA ASN A 104 0.02 -12.93 -0.07
C ASN A 104 1.23 -12.69 -0.98
N CYS A 105 1.84 -11.51 -0.94
CA CYS A 105 3.06 -11.21 -1.70
C CYS A 105 4.20 -12.14 -1.28
N ARG A 106 4.40 -12.35 0.03
CA ARG A 106 5.39 -13.28 0.57
C ARG A 106 5.19 -14.69 0.03
N LYS A 107 3.97 -15.23 0.13
CA LYS A 107 3.63 -16.57 -0.41
C LYS A 107 3.94 -16.69 -1.91
N LYS A 108 3.61 -15.65 -2.70
CA LYS A 108 3.93 -15.64 -4.14
C LYS A 108 5.43 -15.67 -4.38
N ILE A 109 6.20 -14.82 -3.70
CA ILE A 109 7.66 -14.77 -3.80
C ILE A 109 8.30 -16.10 -3.40
N GLU A 110 7.90 -16.68 -2.25
CA GLU A 110 8.39 -17.98 -1.77
C GLU A 110 8.08 -19.13 -2.74
N SER A 111 7.00 -19.02 -3.53
CA SER A 111 6.64 -20.02 -4.52
C SER A 111 7.44 -19.95 -5.82
N ILE A 112 8.11 -18.82 -6.11
CA ILE A 112 8.82 -18.58 -7.38
C ILE A 112 9.77 -19.73 -7.72
N PRO A 113 10.69 -20.18 -6.84
CA PRO A 113 11.66 -21.23 -7.21
C PRO A 113 11.00 -22.54 -7.67
N SER A 114 9.87 -22.91 -7.06
CA SER A 114 9.15 -24.14 -7.38
C SER A 114 8.23 -24.04 -8.60
N LYS A 115 7.78 -22.83 -8.94
CA LYS A 115 6.78 -22.58 -9.99
C LYS A 115 7.36 -21.92 -11.24
N LEU A 116 8.62 -21.47 -11.20
CA LEU A 116 9.26 -20.82 -12.31
C LEU A 116 9.25 -21.70 -13.56
N ASN A 117 8.77 -21.15 -14.67
CA ASN A 117 8.63 -21.83 -15.96
C ASN A 117 7.74 -23.08 -15.94
N THR A 118 6.95 -23.27 -14.87
CA THR A 118 5.90 -24.29 -14.81
C THR A 118 4.57 -23.71 -15.26
N PHE A 119 3.65 -24.59 -15.64
CA PHE A 119 2.34 -24.23 -16.13
C PHE A 119 1.25 -24.96 -15.36
N THR A 120 0.16 -24.28 -15.04
CA THR A 120 -0.99 -24.88 -14.34
C THR A 120 -2.27 -24.30 -14.89
N VAL A 121 -3.26 -25.14 -15.15
CA VAL A 121 -4.60 -24.68 -15.52
C VAL A 121 -5.37 -24.33 -14.24
N THR A 122 -5.83 -23.09 -14.16
CA THR A 122 -6.58 -22.57 -13.01
C THR A 122 -7.45 -21.38 -13.44
N GLU A 123 -8.37 -20.95 -12.59
CA GLU A 123 -9.08 -19.69 -12.79
C GLU A 123 -8.21 -18.50 -12.40
N ASN A 124 -8.23 -17.41 -13.18
CA ASN A 124 -7.60 -16.16 -12.77
C ASN A 124 -8.48 -15.40 -11.78
N PRO A 125 -7.89 -14.62 -10.84
CA PRO A 125 -8.64 -13.65 -10.07
C PRO A 125 -9.32 -12.60 -10.95
N GLU A 126 -10.37 -11.97 -10.42
CA GLU A 126 -10.93 -10.76 -11.02
C GLU A 126 -9.96 -9.59 -10.81
N PHE A 127 -9.60 -8.89 -11.89
CA PHE A 127 -8.73 -7.71 -11.83
C PHE A 127 -9.42 -6.48 -12.40
N ILE A 128 -9.02 -5.31 -11.89
CA ILE A 128 -9.27 -4.01 -12.51
C ILE A 128 -7.92 -3.48 -12.96
N TYR A 129 -7.80 -3.10 -14.22
CA TYR A 129 -6.55 -2.76 -14.87
C TYR A 129 -6.62 -1.39 -15.54
N LEU A 130 -5.70 -0.50 -15.19
CA LEU A 130 -5.55 0.84 -15.76
C LEU A 130 -4.30 0.88 -16.64
N ILE A 131 -4.47 1.14 -17.94
CA ILE A 131 -3.34 1.29 -18.87
C ILE A 131 -2.81 2.71 -18.77
N ASN A 132 -1.49 2.86 -18.63
CA ASN A 132 -0.84 4.18 -18.71
C ASN A 132 0.29 4.26 -19.74
N GLN A 133 0.70 3.13 -20.30
CA GLN A 133 1.84 3.06 -21.20
C GLN A 133 1.62 1.98 -22.25
N HIS A 134 2.13 2.23 -23.45
CA HIS A 134 2.18 1.26 -24.53
C HIS A 134 3.61 1.17 -25.05
N ASN A 135 4.20 -0.02 -24.94
CA ASN A 135 5.62 -0.27 -25.16
C ASN A 135 6.48 0.70 -24.34
N LYS A 136 7.21 1.62 -24.98
CA LYS A 136 8.02 2.65 -24.31
C LYS A 136 7.31 4.02 -24.22
N ASN A 137 6.10 4.13 -24.77
CA ASN A 137 5.37 5.39 -24.87
C ASN A 137 4.40 5.52 -23.68
N ILE A 138 4.67 6.48 -22.80
CA ILE A 138 3.78 6.82 -21.69
C ILE A 138 2.67 7.74 -22.20
N TYR A 139 1.42 7.45 -21.84
CA TYR A 139 0.28 8.28 -22.21
C TYR A 139 0.29 9.58 -21.40
N GLN A 140 0.47 10.71 -22.09
CA GLN A 140 0.46 12.04 -21.49
C GLN A 140 -0.97 12.61 -21.50
N ASN A 141 -1.75 12.24 -20.48
CA ASN A 141 -3.12 12.72 -20.29
C ASN A 141 -3.29 13.15 -18.82
N TYR A 142 -3.71 14.39 -18.59
CA TYR A 142 -3.88 14.93 -17.23
C TYR A 142 -4.87 14.12 -16.37
N ALA A 143 -6.03 13.76 -16.93
CA ALA A 143 -7.02 12.96 -16.21
C ALA A 143 -6.48 11.57 -15.83
N LEU A 144 -5.65 10.99 -16.70
CA LEU A 144 -4.97 9.73 -16.44
C LEU A 144 -3.90 9.88 -15.34
N SER A 145 -3.13 10.96 -15.34
CA SER A 145 -2.13 11.24 -14.29
C SER A 145 -2.77 11.40 -12.90
N GLU A 146 -3.89 12.11 -12.81
CA GLU A 146 -4.64 12.26 -11.56
C GLU A 146 -5.18 10.90 -11.08
N LEU A 147 -5.71 10.10 -12.01
CA LEU A 147 -6.21 8.77 -11.69
C LEU A 147 -5.10 7.82 -11.23
N ILE A 148 -3.94 7.85 -11.89
CA ILE A 148 -2.76 7.08 -11.46
C ILE A 148 -2.39 7.48 -10.03
N SER A 149 -2.30 8.77 -9.72
CA SER A 149 -2.01 9.25 -8.35
C SER A 149 -3.02 8.71 -7.33
N LYS A 150 -4.32 8.67 -7.67
CA LYS A 150 -5.36 8.06 -6.82
C LYS A 150 -5.14 6.56 -6.63
N TRP A 151 -4.77 5.82 -7.67
CA TRP A 151 -4.47 4.39 -7.57
C TRP A 151 -3.24 4.13 -6.69
N LEU A 152 -2.15 4.86 -6.88
CA LEU A 152 -0.89 4.66 -6.13
C LEU A 152 -1.02 4.92 -4.63
N LYS A 153 -2.01 5.69 -4.18
CA LYS A 153 -2.34 5.84 -2.75
C LYS A 153 -2.85 4.54 -2.10
N ASN A 154 -3.15 3.51 -2.90
CA ASN A 154 -3.60 2.18 -2.46
C ASN A 154 -2.51 1.12 -2.66
N PHE A 155 -1.23 1.50 -2.60
CA PHE A 155 -0.20 0.50 -2.35
C PHE A 155 -0.34 -0.07 -0.92
N PRO A 156 -0.04 -1.37 -0.72
CA PRO A 156 0.54 -2.33 -1.66
C PRO A 156 -0.46 -3.16 -2.48
N GLU A 157 -1.78 -2.91 -2.38
CA GLU A 157 -2.82 -3.66 -3.09
C GLU A 157 -2.73 -3.47 -4.61
N VAL A 158 -2.42 -2.25 -5.05
CA VAL A 158 -2.11 -1.96 -6.46
C VAL A 158 -0.75 -2.55 -6.85
N LYS A 159 -0.70 -3.17 -8.03
CA LYS A 159 0.49 -3.80 -8.61
C LYS A 159 0.83 -3.22 -9.96
N LEU A 160 2.10 -3.34 -10.35
CA LEU A 160 2.54 -3.11 -11.72
C LEU A 160 2.07 -4.28 -12.60
N CYS A 161 1.49 -3.95 -13.73
CA CYS A 161 0.87 -4.93 -14.63
C CYS A 161 1.30 -4.73 -16.07
N VAL A 162 1.15 -5.80 -16.84
CA VAL A 162 1.33 -5.81 -18.28
C VAL A 162 0.21 -6.62 -18.93
N LEU A 163 -0.30 -6.14 -20.05
CA LEU A 163 -1.26 -6.84 -20.89
C LEU A 163 -0.67 -7.00 -22.30
N VAL A 164 -0.84 -8.17 -22.87
CA VAL A 164 -0.49 -8.48 -24.26
C VAL A 164 -1.75 -9.00 -24.94
N LYS A 165 -2.10 -8.40 -26.08
CA LYS A 165 -3.32 -8.78 -26.77
C LYS A 165 -3.22 -10.17 -27.38
N GLN A 166 -4.35 -10.88 -27.47
CA GLN A 166 -4.42 -12.21 -28.09
C GLN A 166 -3.78 -12.25 -29.49
N GLU A 167 -4.07 -11.25 -30.34
CA GLU A 167 -3.54 -11.14 -31.70
C GLU A 167 -2.00 -11.09 -31.74
N ASP A 168 -1.38 -10.44 -30.75
CA ASP A 168 0.07 -10.30 -30.65
C ASP A 168 0.73 -11.60 -30.16
N LEU A 169 0.01 -12.44 -29.41
CA LEU A 169 0.52 -13.74 -28.93
C LEU A 169 0.63 -14.77 -30.07
N ILE A 170 -0.28 -14.70 -31.05
CA ILE A 170 -0.41 -15.72 -32.10
C ILE A 170 0.44 -15.40 -33.33
N GLN A 171 0.63 -14.12 -33.69
CA GLN A 171 1.03 -13.74 -35.04
C GLN A 171 2.37 -12.98 -35.19
N LYS A 172 3.07 -12.57 -34.13
CA LYS A 172 4.19 -11.61 -34.26
C LYS A 172 5.52 -12.03 -33.65
N ASP A 173 6.60 -11.73 -34.39
CA ASP A 173 7.99 -11.72 -33.90
C ASP A 173 8.28 -10.57 -32.91
N SER A 174 7.32 -9.66 -32.72
CA SER A 174 7.39 -8.57 -31.75
C SER A 174 6.07 -8.39 -31.02
N LEU A 175 6.13 -8.36 -29.69
CA LEU A 175 4.96 -8.27 -28.82
C LEU A 175 4.69 -6.80 -28.48
N SER A 176 3.47 -6.37 -28.70
CA SER A 176 2.98 -5.09 -28.24
C SER A 176 2.48 -5.24 -26.79
N ARG A 177 3.06 -4.45 -25.88
CA ARG A 177 2.81 -4.54 -24.44
C ARG A 177 2.15 -3.28 -23.93
N TYR A 178 1.03 -3.46 -23.23
CA TYR A 178 0.33 -2.39 -22.54
C TYR A 178 0.73 -2.49 -21.08
N HIS A 179 1.39 -1.47 -20.55
CA HIS A 179 1.83 -1.40 -19.17
C HIS A 179 0.88 -0.51 -18.37
N GLY A 180 0.80 -0.77 -17.08
CA GLY A 180 -0.11 -0.06 -16.21
C GLY A 180 -0.14 -0.58 -14.79
N TYR A 181 -1.26 -0.31 -14.14
CA TYR A 181 -1.51 -0.68 -12.77
C TYR A 181 -2.73 -1.59 -12.70
N GLY A 182 -2.68 -2.59 -11.83
CA GLY A 182 -3.79 -3.52 -11.63
C GLY A 182 -4.03 -3.77 -10.16
N VAL A 183 -5.28 -4.10 -9.84
CA VAL A 183 -5.68 -4.49 -8.49
C VAL A 183 -6.64 -5.67 -8.57
N GLN A 184 -6.54 -6.60 -7.63
CA GLN A 184 -7.49 -7.69 -7.51
C GLN A 184 -8.79 -7.15 -6.91
N ALA A 185 -9.92 -7.38 -7.58
CA ALA A 185 -11.21 -6.79 -7.20
C ALA A 185 -11.66 -7.17 -5.78
N SER A 186 -11.26 -8.36 -5.30
CA SER A 186 -11.59 -8.82 -3.95
C SER A 186 -10.83 -8.10 -2.82
N LEU A 187 -9.83 -7.28 -3.14
CA LEU A 187 -8.98 -6.59 -2.15
C LEU A 187 -9.37 -5.12 -1.97
N VAL A 188 -10.26 -4.59 -2.81
CA VAL A 188 -10.58 -3.17 -2.85
C VAL A 188 -12.06 -2.92 -3.08
N ASP A 189 -12.49 -1.71 -2.77
CA ASP A 189 -13.77 -1.18 -3.25
C ASP A 189 -13.67 -0.91 -4.76
N VAL A 190 -14.26 -1.81 -5.56
CA VAL A 190 -14.25 -1.79 -7.02
C VAL A 190 -14.70 -0.45 -7.60
N GLN A 191 -15.66 0.23 -6.96
CA GLN A 191 -16.20 1.50 -7.46
C GLN A 191 -15.16 2.62 -7.49
N LYS A 192 -14.12 2.54 -6.65
CA LYS A 192 -13.02 3.52 -6.63
C LYS A 192 -12.05 3.33 -7.80
N PHE A 193 -12.00 2.14 -8.38
CA PHE A 193 -11.03 1.76 -9.41
C PHE A 193 -11.67 1.64 -10.79
N GLU A 194 -12.97 1.35 -10.87
CA GLU A 194 -13.70 1.25 -12.13
C GLU A 194 -14.01 2.66 -12.68
N GLN A 195 -13.25 3.04 -13.71
CA GLN A 195 -13.36 4.33 -14.40
C GLN A 195 -13.71 4.10 -15.87
N ALA A 196 -14.87 4.62 -16.27
CA ALA A 196 -15.41 4.45 -17.62
C ALA A 196 -14.40 4.92 -18.67
N GLY A 197 -14.06 4.04 -19.61
CA GLY A 197 -13.14 4.32 -20.72
C GLY A 197 -11.65 4.37 -20.35
N LEU A 198 -11.29 4.29 -19.06
CA LEU A 198 -9.89 4.36 -18.61
C LEU A 198 -9.40 3.04 -18.01
N SER A 199 -10.23 2.36 -17.22
CA SER A 199 -9.91 1.05 -16.64
C SER A 199 -10.66 -0.08 -17.33
N LYS A 200 -10.06 -1.26 -17.41
CA LYS A 200 -10.64 -2.51 -17.92
C LYS A 200 -10.85 -3.49 -16.77
N ARG A 201 -12.03 -4.08 -16.69
CA ARG A 201 -12.34 -5.18 -15.77
C ARG A 201 -12.05 -6.52 -16.43
N LEU A 202 -11.16 -7.31 -15.84
CA LEU A 202 -10.78 -8.65 -16.28
C LEU A 202 -11.50 -9.67 -15.40
N LYS A 203 -12.55 -10.30 -15.95
CA LYS A 203 -13.36 -11.28 -15.22
C LYS A 203 -12.60 -12.58 -14.98
N PRO A 204 -12.95 -13.33 -13.92
CA PRO A 204 -12.43 -14.67 -13.71
C PRO A 204 -12.81 -15.57 -14.89
N ARG A 205 -11.84 -16.36 -15.36
CA ARG A 205 -12.02 -17.38 -16.38
C ARG A 205 -10.87 -18.39 -16.32
N LYS A 206 -11.08 -19.53 -16.98
CA LYS A 206 -10.04 -20.55 -17.15
C LYS A 206 -8.82 -19.96 -17.85
N CYS A 207 -7.67 -20.07 -17.20
CA CYS A 207 -6.40 -19.56 -17.66
C CYS A 207 -5.31 -20.62 -17.51
N LEU A 208 -4.31 -20.54 -18.37
CA LEU A 208 -2.99 -21.09 -18.11
C LEU A 208 -2.21 -20.10 -17.24
N TYR A 209 -1.85 -20.53 -16.04
CA TYR A 209 -1.03 -19.78 -15.10
C TYR A 209 0.43 -20.20 -15.20
N THR A 210 1.34 -19.22 -15.17
CA THR A 210 2.79 -19.46 -15.13
C THR A 210 3.52 -18.31 -14.45
N ILE A 211 4.67 -18.60 -13.84
CA ILE A 211 5.63 -17.58 -13.38
C ILE A 211 6.82 -17.61 -14.33
N GLN A 212 7.21 -16.45 -14.82
CA GLN A 212 8.29 -16.29 -15.78
C GLN A 212 9.29 -15.25 -15.28
N ALA A 213 10.56 -15.49 -15.59
CA ALA A 213 11.67 -14.57 -15.32
C ALA A 213 12.34 -14.17 -16.62
N PHE A 214 12.73 -12.90 -16.74
CA PHE A 214 13.48 -12.38 -17.87
C PHE A 214 14.27 -11.12 -17.48
N THR A 215 15.36 -10.85 -18.19
CA THR A 215 16.13 -9.61 -18.04
C THR A 215 15.51 -8.48 -18.87
N ILE A 216 16.06 -7.25 -18.78
CA ILE A 216 15.54 -6.11 -19.56
C ILE A 216 15.77 -6.27 -21.07
N THR A 217 16.62 -7.21 -21.52
CA THR A 217 16.92 -7.36 -22.95
C THR A 217 15.67 -7.74 -23.74
N LYS A 218 15.57 -7.26 -24.98
CA LYS A 218 14.47 -7.66 -25.87
C LYS A 218 14.48 -9.17 -26.10
N GLU A 219 15.66 -9.75 -26.24
CA GLU A 219 15.86 -11.18 -26.47
C GLU A 219 15.37 -12.04 -25.31
N SER A 220 15.77 -11.74 -24.07
CA SER A 220 15.31 -12.49 -22.88
C SER A 220 13.79 -12.43 -22.72
N ARG A 221 13.19 -11.25 -22.96
CA ARG A 221 11.73 -11.07 -22.95
C ARG A 221 11.02 -11.89 -24.03
N LEU A 222 11.58 -11.95 -25.24
CA LEU A 222 11.03 -12.76 -26.33
C LEU A 222 11.18 -14.24 -26.02
N ALA A 223 12.31 -14.68 -25.46
CA ALA A 223 12.54 -16.07 -25.07
C ALA A 223 11.51 -16.55 -24.04
N SER A 224 11.24 -15.76 -23.00
CA SER A 224 10.19 -16.08 -22.02
C SER A 224 8.81 -16.19 -22.68
N THR A 225 8.49 -15.32 -23.64
CA THR A 225 7.20 -15.42 -24.34
C THR A 225 7.12 -16.63 -25.27
N ARG A 226 8.21 -16.97 -25.97
CA ARG A 226 8.29 -18.18 -26.80
C ARG A 226 8.05 -19.44 -25.96
N LEU A 227 8.66 -19.53 -24.78
CA LEU A 227 8.46 -20.64 -23.86
C LEU A 227 6.97 -20.85 -23.54
N MET A 228 6.24 -19.77 -23.25
CA MET A 228 4.79 -19.84 -23.02
C MET A 228 4.01 -20.28 -24.27
N MET A 229 4.34 -19.74 -25.45
CA MET A 229 3.65 -20.09 -26.70
C MET A 229 3.94 -21.52 -27.14
N ASP A 230 5.16 -22.00 -26.97
CA ASP A 230 5.55 -23.37 -27.31
C ASP A 230 4.80 -24.37 -26.42
N TYR A 231 4.66 -24.08 -25.13
CA TYR A 231 3.86 -24.91 -24.22
C TYR A 231 2.39 -24.96 -24.65
N ILE A 232 1.79 -23.82 -24.99
CA ILE A 232 0.41 -23.73 -25.48
C ILE A 232 0.22 -24.61 -26.72
N LYS A 233 1.13 -24.49 -27.71
CA LYS A 233 1.09 -25.28 -28.94
C LYS A 233 1.27 -26.78 -28.69
N GLN A 234 2.26 -27.16 -27.88
CA GLN A 234 2.55 -28.57 -27.58
C GLN A 234 1.40 -29.28 -26.87
N ASN A 235 0.64 -28.56 -26.06
CA ASN A 235 -0.49 -29.09 -25.30
C ASN A 235 -1.85 -28.84 -25.97
N ASN A 236 -1.86 -28.33 -27.21
CA ASN A 236 -3.08 -28.04 -27.98
C ASN A 236 -4.09 -27.10 -27.27
N TYR A 237 -3.59 -26.15 -26.48
CA TYR A 237 -4.46 -25.13 -25.89
C TYR A 237 -4.84 -24.06 -26.92
N ILE A 238 -6.11 -23.64 -26.89
CA ILE A 238 -6.61 -22.51 -27.70
C ILE A 238 -6.60 -21.27 -26.82
N VAL A 239 -5.79 -20.27 -27.18
CA VAL A 239 -5.79 -18.97 -26.49
C VAL A 239 -7.06 -18.21 -26.84
N ASN A 240 -7.84 -17.81 -25.84
CA ASN A 240 -9.09 -17.08 -26.00
C ASN A 240 -9.09 -15.82 -25.13
N GLY A 241 -8.21 -14.88 -25.43
CA GLY A 241 -8.19 -13.56 -24.81
C GLY A 241 -6.79 -13.02 -24.57
N ASP A 242 -6.75 -11.81 -24.01
CA ASP A 242 -5.50 -11.11 -23.72
C ASP A 242 -4.76 -11.78 -22.56
N MET A 243 -3.45 -11.97 -22.70
CA MET A 243 -2.59 -12.39 -21.61
C MET A 243 -2.40 -11.22 -20.64
N PHE A 244 -2.62 -11.45 -19.36
CA PHE A 244 -2.45 -10.46 -18.30
C PHE A 244 -1.35 -10.91 -17.33
N GLY A 245 -0.44 -10.02 -16.97
CA GLY A 245 0.64 -10.30 -16.04
C GLY A 245 0.77 -9.26 -14.95
N THR A 246 1.19 -9.71 -13.77
CA THR A 246 1.48 -8.82 -12.63
C THR A 246 2.91 -9.05 -12.16
N GLN A 247 3.62 -7.97 -11.86
CA GLN A 247 4.98 -8.06 -11.35
C GLN A 247 4.98 -8.62 -9.92
N LEU A 248 5.77 -9.66 -9.70
CA LEU A 248 5.96 -10.28 -8.39
C LEU A 248 7.20 -9.74 -7.69
N PHE A 249 8.30 -9.64 -8.42
CA PHE A 249 9.60 -9.30 -7.87
C PHE A 249 10.55 -8.74 -8.94
N ILE A 250 11.58 -8.03 -8.49
CA ILE A 250 12.65 -7.49 -9.32
C ILE A 250 13.96 -7.63 -8.54
N ASP A 251 14.96 -8.25 -9.17
CA ASP A 251 16.30 -8.32 -8.59
C ASP A 251 16.91 -6.91 -8.51
N GLN A 252 17.59 -6.57 -7.40
CA GLN A 252 18.23 -5.25 -7.24
C GLN A 252 19.27 -4.96 -8.32
N GLU A 253 19.95 -6.00 -8.81
CA GLU A 253 20.95 -5.91 -9.88
C GLU A 253 20.40 -5.30 -11.17
N TYR A 254 19.08 -5.34 -11.34
CA TYR A 254 18.36 -4.69 -12.45
C TYR A 254 18.62 -3.19 -12.56
N PHE A 255 18.96 -2.53 -11.45
CA PHE A 255 19.17 -1.08 -11.42
C PHE A 255 20.64 -0.65 -11.44
N LEU A 256 21.59 -1.60 -11.39
CA LEU A 256 23.00 -1.27 -11.16
C LEU A 256 23.72 -0.79 -12.42
N ASP A 257 23.38 -1.32 -13.60
CA ASP A 257 24.03 -0.95 -14.86
C ASP A 257 23.02 -1.04 -16.04
N PRO A 258 22.69 0.09 -16.70
CA PRO A 258 21.80 0.08 -17.87
C PRO A 258 22.40 -0.63 -19.09
N ASP A 259 23.73 -0.66 -19.19
CA ASP A 259 24.48 -1.21 -20.32
C ASP A 259 24.79 -2.71 -20.11
N ILE A 260 24.80 -3.16 -18.86
CA ILE A 260 24.95 -4.58 -18.49
C ILE A 260 23.72 -5.03 -17.71
N PRO A 261 22.67 -5.51 -18.41
CA PRO A 261 21.43 -5.87 -17.75
C PRO A 261 21.61 -7.12 -16.89
N LYS A 262 21.85 -6.89 -15.60
CA LYS A 262 21.87 -7.92 -14.56
C LYS A 262 20.52 -7.99 -13.86
N GLY A 263 20.22 -9.11 -13.22
CA GLY A 263 18.95 -9.31 -12.52
C GLY A 263 17.74 -9.58 -13.42
N ASN A 264 16.76 -10.26 -12.83
CA ASN A 264 15.53 -10.68 -13.47
C ASN A 264 14.33 -9.88 -12.98
N LEU A 265 13.37 -9.72 -13.89
CA LEU A 265 11.99 -9.36 -13.60
C LEU A 265 11.17 -10.63 -13.49
N TYR A 266 10.45 -10.79 -12.38
CA TYR A 266 9.55 -11.93 -12.17
C TYR A 266 8.11 -11.47 -12.33
N TYR A 267 7.40 -12.11 -13.25
CA TYR A 267 5.99 -11.87 -13.50
C TYR A 267 5.22 -13.18 -13.39
N GLU A 268 4.06 -13.13 -12.75
CA GLU A 268 3.03 -14.14 -13.02
C GLU A 268 2.21 -13.70 -14.23
N TYR A 269 1.82 -14.68 -15.04
CA TYR A 269 1.00 -14.50 -16.23
C TYR A 269 -0.23 -15.39 -16.18
N TRP A 270 -1.34 -14.82 -16.62
CA TRP A 270 -2.65 -15.44 -16.79
C TRP A 270 -2.98 -15.38 -18.28
N ILE A 271 -3.00 -16.54 -18.93
CA ILE A 271 -3.29 -16.65 -20.36
C ILE A 271 -4.65 -17.33 -20.52
N PRO A 272 -5.71 -16.60 -20.91
CA PRO A 272 -7.02 -17.19 -21.12
C PRO A 272 -7.01 -18.32 -22.15
N ILE A 273 -7.62 -19.46 -21.80
CA ILE A 273 -7.73 -20.64 -22.66
C ILE A 273 -9.17 -21.16 -22.73
N GLU A 274 -9.49 -21.93 -23.78
CA GLU A 274 -10.74 -22.71 -23.89
C GLU A 274 -10.66 -24.05 -23.13
#